data_AF-A0A3D8Y3A5-F1
#
_entry.id   AF-A0A3D8Y3A5-F1
#
_cell.length_a   1.000
_cell.length_b   1.000
_cell.length_c   1.000
_cell.angle_alpha   90.00
_cell.angle_beta   90.00
_cell.angle_gamma   90.00
#
_symmetry.space_group_name_H-M   'P 1'
#
loop_
_entity.id
_entity.type
_entity.pdbx_description
1 polymer ?
#
loop_
_entity_poly.entity_id
_entity_poly.type
_entity_poly.pdbx_seq_one_letter_code
_entity_poly.pdbx_strand_id
1 'polypeptide(L)' 'MLIRLKTVSISDIDGRPIPVSKIQEVTVLNLAGIAVYTQKLPISSNVVAVRNLARGIYFVRVKLTTGIQSTHTLILTQ' A
#
# COMPACT_ATOMS: atom_id res chain seq x y z
N MET A 1 16.03 10.17 16.08
CA MET A 1 14.76 9.49 15.78
C MET A 1 14.98 8.59 14.56
N LEU A 2 14.99 7.25 14.72
CA LEU A 2 15.18 6.33 13.60
C LEU A 2 13.90 6.30 12.75
N ILE A 3 14.00 6.68 11.47
CA ILE A 3 12.87 6.57 10.54
C ILE A 3 12.80 5.12 10.06
N ARG A 4 11.78 4.37 10.50
CA ARG A 4 11.55 3.00 10.03
C ARG A 4 10.80 3.04 8.70
N LEU A 5 11.43 2.46 7.67
CA LEU A 5 10.87 2.32 6.33
C LEU A 5 10.25 0.93 6.20
N LYS A 6 8.98 0.86 5.79
CA LYS A 6 8.34 -0.41 5.42
C LYS A 6 7.96 -0.35 3.94
N THR A 7 8.36 -1.37 3.20
CA THR A 7 7.95 -1.58 1.81
C THR A 7 6.70 -2.45 1.77
N VAL A 8 5.73 -2.03 0.97
CA VAL A 8 4.50 -2.77 0.69
C VAL A 8 4.50 -3.11 -0.80
N SER A 9 4.45 -4.39 -1.13
CA SER A 9 4.33 -4.86 -2.51
C SER A 9 2.88 -4.84 -2.96
N ILE A 10 2.63 -4.40 -4.19
CA ILE A 10 1.33 -4.32 -4.82
C ILE A 10 1.20 -5.45 -5.83
N SER A 11 0.33 -6.41 -5.51
CA SER A 11 0.03 -7.57 -6.33
C SER A 11 -1.47 -7.79 -6.46
N ASP A 12 -1.87 -8.50 -7.51
CA ASP A 12 -3.24 -8.97 -7.69
C ASP A 12 -3.59 -10.09 -6.68
N ILE A 13 -4.81 -10.62 -6.78
CA ILE A 13 -5.31 -11.68 -5.89
C ILE A 13 -4.53 -13.00 -6.01
N ASP A 14 -3.86 -13.22 -7.13
CA ASP A 14 -3.04 -14.40 -7.41
C ASP A 14 -1.55 -14.17 -7.04
N GLY A 15 -1.24 -13.01 -6.44
CA GLY A 15 0.12 -12.63 -6.06
C GLY A 15 0.98 -12.13 -7.21
N ARG A 16 0.41 -11.88 -8.40
CA ARG A 16 1.17 -11.36 -9.54
C ARG A 16 1.32 -9.85 -9.46
N PRO A 17 2.44 -9.26 -9.90
CA PRO A 17 2.62 -7.82 -9.85
C PRO A 17 1.63 -7.08 -10.74
N ILE A 18 0.99 -6.04 -10.23
CA ILE A 18 0.09 -5.19 -11.03
C ILE A 18 0.95 -4.21 -11.86
N PRO A 19 0.72 -4.07 -13.17
CA PRO A 19 1.42 -3.06 -13.98
C PRO A 19 1.15 -1.65 -13.45
N VAL A 20 2.22 -0.87 -13.21
CA VAL A 20 2.13 0.49 -12.67
C VAL A 20 1.23 1.42 -13.50
N SER A 21 1.17 1.22 -14.81
CA SER A 21 0.31 1.97 -15.74
C SER A 21 -1.19 1.78 -15.46
N LYS A 22 -1.57 0.73 -14.74
CA LYS A 22 -2.95 0.46 -14.34
C LYS A 22 -3.29 1.03 -12.96
N ILE A 23 -2.31 1.51 -12.19
CA ILE A 23 -2.49 1.97 -10.82
C ILE A 23 -2.70 3.48 -10.80
N GLN A 24 -3.86 3.94 -10.34
CA GLN A 24 -4.18 5.37 -10.20
C GLN A 24 -3.82 5.92 -8.82
N GLU A 25 -4.03 5.11 -7.77
CA GLU A 25 -3.81 5.52 -6.39
C GLU A 25 -3.49 4.29 -5.52
N VAL A 26 -2.58 4.46 -4.56
CA VAL A 26 -2.30 3.49 -3.50
C VAL A 26 -2.53 4.19 -2.17
N THR A 27 -3.37 3.60 -1.34
CA THR A 27 -3.71 4.13 -0.03
C THR A 27 -3.50 3.05 1.03
N VAL A 28 -2.73 3.36 2.07
CA VAL A 28 -2.58 2.51 3.25
C VAL A 28 -3.48 3.03 4.35
N LEU A 29 -4.33 2.15 4.87
CA LEU A 29 -5.34 2.44 5.88
C LEU A 29 -4.98 1.70 7.18
N ASN A 30 -5.22 2.32 8.33
CA ASN A 30 -5.15 1.62 9.62
C ASN A 30 -6.42 0.76 9.87
N LEU A 31 -6.48 0.06 11.01
CA LEU A 31 -7.64 -0.77 11.39
C LEU A 31 -8.98 -0.02 11.45
N ALA A 32 -8.95 1.29 11.70
CA ALA A 32 -10.15 2.14 11.71
C ALA A 32 -10.56 2.61 10.31
N GLY A 33 -9.86 2.19 9.24
CA GLY A 33 -10.10 2.64 7.88
C GLY A 33 -9.59 4.06 7.59
N ILE A 34 -8.76 4.63 8.46
CA ILE A 34 -8.17 5.97 8.28
C ILE A 34 -6.92 5.84 7.42
N ALA A 35 -6.83 6.67 6.37
CA ALA A 35 -5.63 6.76 5.53
C ALA A 35 -4.44 7.31 6.31
N VAL A 36 -3.39 6.50 6.41
CA VAL A 36 -2.10 6.88 6.99
C VAL A 36 -1.05 7.18 5.91
N TYR A 37 -1.35 6.78 4.67
CA TYR A 37 -0.54 7.08 3.50
C TYR A 37 -1.39 7.05 2.24
N THR A 38 -1.16 7.99 1.32
CA THR A 38 -1.76 7.99 -0.01
C THR A 38 -0.72 8.44 -1.02
N GLN A 39 -0.58 7.69 -2.11
CA GLN A 39 0.20 8.06 -3.28
C GLN A 39 -0.70 8.04 -4.50
N LYS A 40 -0.73 9.16 -5.23
CA LYS A 40 -1.44 9.31 -6.51
C LYS A 40 -0.41 9.32 -7.65
N LEU A 41 -0.89 9.10 -8.89
CA LEU A 41 -0.06 9.12 -10.10
C LEU A 41 0.92 10.31 -10.15
N PRO A 42 2.15 10.10 -10.65
CA PRO A 42 2.65 8.85 -11.23
C PRO A 42 3.15 7.83 -10.17
N ILE A 43 2.72 6.58 -10.32
CA ILE A 43 3.24 5.43 -9.56
C ILE A 43 4.43 4.88 -10.36
N SER A 44 5.64 4.99 -9.82
CA SER A 44 6.88 4.58 -10.50
C SER A 44 7.29 3.13 -10.23
N SER A 45 6.62 2.47 -9.29
CA SER A 45 6.99 1.13 -8.81
C SER A 45 5.76 0.41 -8.23
N ASN A 46 5.80 -0.92 -8.32
CA ASN A 46 4.84 -1.84 -7.71
C ASN A 46 5.08 -1.98 -6.19
N VAL A 47 6.01 -1.20 -5.64
CA VAL A 47 6.37 -1.17 -4.23
C VAL A 47 6.22 0.27 -3.73
N VAL A 48 5.47 0.45 -2.64
CA VAL A 48 5.37 1.73 -1.95
C VAL A 48 6.15 1.68 -0.64
N ALA A 49 6.91 2.73 -0.39
CA ALA A 49 7.72 2.86 0.81
C ALA A 49 7.01 3.80 1.78
N VAL A 50 6.47 3.24 2.87
CA VAL A 50 5.73 3.98 3.88
C VAL A 50 6.61 4.15 5.11
N ARG A 51 6.67 5.39 5.61
CA ARG A 51 7.47 5.76 6.79
C ARG A 51 6.56 5.91 8.00
N ASN A 52 7.13 5.72 9.18
CA ASN A 52 6.48 6.00 10.47
C ASN A 52 5.21 5.18 10.75
N LEU A 53 5.09 3.97 10.20
CA LEU A 53 4.02 3.06 10.58
C LEU A 53 4.32 2.44 11.95
N ALA A 54 3.37 2.58 12.86
CA ALA A 54 3.39 1.87 14.14
C ALA A 54 3.18 0.36 13.93
N ARG A 55 3.38 -0.44 14.99
CA ARG A 55 2.99 -1.86 14.98
C ARG A 55 1.47 -1.96 14.83
N GLY A 56 1.00 -2.77 13.89
CA GLY A 56 -0.43 -2.94 13.69
C GLY A 56 -0.79 -3.65 12.38
N ILE A 57 -2.08 -3.86 12.20
CA ILE A 57 -2.65 -4.35 10.94
C ILE A 57 -3.01 -3.14 10.09
N TYR A 58 -2.67 -3.21 8.81
CA TYR A 58 -2.97 -2.18 7.84
C TYR A 58 -3.61 -2.80 6.60
N PHE A 59 -4.44 -2.01 5.93
CA PHE A 59 -5.02 -2.39 4.64
C PHE A 59 -4.34 -1.59 3.55
N VAL A 60 -4.10 -2.23 2.42
CA VAL A 60 -3.54 -1.60 1.23
C VAL A 60 -4.63 -1.58 0.19
N ARG A 61 -5.18 -0.39 -0.05
CA ARG A 61 -6.17 -0.15 -1.09
C ARG A 61 -5.45 0.36 -2.34
N VAL A 62 -5.72 -0.29 -3.47
CA VAL A 62 -5.16 0.07 -4.76
C VAL A 62 -6.32 0.42 -5.68
N LYS A 63 -6.40 1.68 -6.10
CA LYS A 63 -7.34 2.11 -7.13
C LYS A 63 -6.69 1.90 -8.49
N LEU A 64 -7.30 1.05 -9.29
CA LEU A 64 -6.90 0.77 -10.66
C LEU A 64 -7.74 1.60 -11.64
N THR A 65 -7.33 1.65 -12.91
CA THR A 65 -8.13 2.26 -13.99
C THR A 65 -9.46 1.54 -14.22
N THR A 66 -9.54 0.25 -13.87
CA THR A 66 -10.70 -0.61 -14.11
C THR A 66 -11.54 -0.89 -12.86
N GLY A 67 -11.16 -0.38 -11.69
CA GLY A 67 -11.84 -0.67 -10.43
C GLY A 67 -10.97 -0.47 -9.20
N ILE A 68 -11.40 -1.01 -8.05
CA ILE A 68 -10.66 -0.94 -6.79
C ILE A 68 -10.33 -2.36 -6.33
N GLN A 69 -9.08 -2.57 -5.95
CA GLN A 69 -8.64 -3.78 -5.25
C GLN A 69 -8.17 -3.40 -3.84
N SER A 70 -8.34 -4.29 -2.86
CA SER A 70 -7.81 -4.10 -1.51
C SER A 70 -7.21 -5.41 -1.00
N THR A 71 -6.03 -5.31 -0.39
CA THR A 71 -5.34 -6.43 0.25
C THR A 71 -5.02 -6.10 1.71
N HIS A 72 -4.83 -7.15 2.52
CA HIS A 72 -4.50 -7.03 3.92
C HIS A 72 -2.98 -7.20 4.10
N THR A 73 -2.35 -6.37 4.92
CA THR A 73 -0.93 -6.54 5.26
C THR A 73 -0.74 -6.36 6.77
N LEU A 74 -0.16 -7.38 7.40
CA LEU A 74 0.25 -7.32 8.79
C LEU A 74 1.63 -6.66 8.89
N ILE A 75 1.73 -5.57 9.66
CA ILE A 75 3.01 -4.92 9.96
C ILE A 75 3.39 -5.26 11.40
N LEU A 76 4.14 -6.34 11.54
CA LEU A 76 4.92 -6.64 12.74
C LEU A 76 6.21 -5.83 12.63
N THR A 77 6.37 -4.73 13.36
CA THR A 77 7.70 -4.13 13.50
C THR A 77 8.42 -4.74 14.70
N GLN A 78 9.74 -4.93 14.61
CA GLN A 78 10.65 -5.11 15.75
C GLN A 78 11.18 -3.74 16.13
#